data_AF-A0A9D2IEH6-F1
#
_entry.id   AF-A0A9D2IEH6-F1
#
_cell.length_a   1.000
_cell.length_b   1.000
_cell.length_c   1.000
_cell.angle_alpha   90.00
_cell.angle_beta   90.00
_cell.angle_gamma   90.00
#
_symmetry.space_group_name_H-M   'P 1'
#
loop_
_entity.id
_entity.type
_entity.pdbx_description
1 polymer ?
#
loop_
_entity_poly.entity_id
_entity_poly.type
_entity_poly.pdbx_seq_one_letter_code
_entity_poly.pdbx_strand_id
1 'polypeptide(L)'
;MAKKSSRKRSTGWAHTKWKPHKNHPAYFRKTGQDDVEYVTFTHSETVDFDKDNKAKPIEKHDVVKTRRLKVNIDKTEKNKGEYSHVIPRVYEGRRSALGSGTNKYKLAEEDKPIVDDIFKNGKRYKVSHTSGKPKSKSPADDGRAKKKKVATGK
;
A
#
# COMPACT_ATOMS: atom_id res chain seq x y z
N MET A 1 23.80 14.01 24.31
CA MET A 1 24.14 13.32 23.03
C MET A 1 22.96 13.46 22.08
N ALA A 2 23.20 13.98 20.88
CA ALA A 2 22.18 14.46 19.95
C ALA A 2 21.19 13.35 19.53
N LYS A 3 19.89 13.62 19.74
CA LYS A 3 18.77 12.86 19.16
C LYS A 3 18.97 12.85 17.65
N LYS A 4 19.40 11.72 17.06
CA LYS A 4 19.54 11.56 15.60
C LYS A 4 18.20 11.96 14.98
N SER A 5 18.16 13.17 14.40
CA SER A 5 17.04 13.66 13.61
C SER A 5 16.81 12.62 12.53
N SER A 6 15.75 11.82 12.71
CA SER A 6 15.25 10.92 11.69
C SER A 6 14.74 11.82 10.58
N ARG A 7 15.64 12.23 9.67
CA ARG A 7 15.25 12.83 8.39
C ARG A 7 14.10 11.97 7.88
N LYS A 8 12.89 12.52 7.90
CA LYS A 8 11.68 11.88 7.40
C LYS A 8 12.01 11.56 5.95
N ARG A 9 12.41 10.32 5.65
CA ARG A 9 12.85 9.97 4.30
C ARG A 9 11.68 10.26 3.38
N SER A 10 11.88 11.19 2.44
CA SER A 10 10.85 11.60 1.48
C SER A 10 10.44 10.43 0.58
N THR A 11 11.25 9.38 0.52
CA THR A 11 10.98 8.16 -0.24
C THR A 11 11.35 6.92 0.57
N GLY A 12 10.73 5.78 0.27
CA GLY A 12 11.12 4.51 0.87
C GLY A 12 10.49 3.31 0.19
N TRP A 13 10.86 2.13 0.69
CA TRP A 13 10.29 0.86 0.26
C TRP A 13 9.39 0.29 1.35
N ALA A 14 8.31 -0.35 0.92
CA ALA A 14 7.40 -1.06 1.80
C ALA A 14 6.70 -2.17 1.00
N HIS A 15 6.01 -3.06 1.69
CA HIS A 15 5.05 -3.96 1.03
C HIS A 15 3.66 -3.34 1.04
N THR A 16 2.87 -3.54 0.00
CA THR A 16 1.44 -3.21 0.02
C THR A 16 0.69 -4.13 0.98
N LYS A 17 -0.29 -3.62 1.74
CA LYS A 17 -1.08 -4.49 2.64
C LYS A 17 -2.20 -5.23 1.92
N TRP A 18 -2.90 -4.56 1.00
CA TRP A 18 -4.10 -5.09 0.36
C TRP A 18 -4.24 -4.61 -1.09
N LYS A 19 -3.98 -3.32 -1.36
CA LYS A 19 -4.17 -2.71 -2.68
C LYS A 19 -2.83 -2.18 -3.24
N PRO A 20 -2.67 -2.18 -4.58
CA PRO A 20 -3.57 -2.83 -5.53
C PRO A 20 -3.53 -4.38 -5.42
N HIS A 21 -2.41 -4.94 -4.96
CA HIS A 21 -2.27 -6.35 -4.58
C HIS A 21 -1.68 -6.47 -3.17
N LYS A 22 -1.87 -7.60 -2.50
CA LYS A 22 -1.38 -7.83 -1.14
C LYS A 22 0.07 -8.34 -1.14
N ASN A 23 0.89 -7.78 -0.25
CA ASN A 23 2.30 -8.16 -0.03
C ASN A 23 3.24 -7.94 -1.22
N HIS A 24 2.92 -7.01 -2.11
CA HIS A 24 3.82 -6.69 -3.23
C HIS A 24 4.83 -5.61 -2.83
N PRO A 25 6.07 -5.68 -3.34
CA PRO A 25 7.05 -4.62 -3.18
C PRO A 25 6.52 -3.31 -3.78
N ALA A 26 6.63 -2.23 -3.01
CA ALA A 26 6.22 -0.90 -3.38
C ALA A 26 7.30 0.13 -3.03
N TYR A 27 7.54 1.02 -3.98
CA TYR A 27 8.37 2.20 -3.76
C TYR A 27 7.45 3.40 -3.61
N PHE A 28 7.53 4.08 -2.47
CA PHE A 28 6.66 5.19 -2.12
C PHE A 28 7.44 6.50 -2.00
N ARG A 29 6.79 7.59 -2.39
CA ARG A 29 7.20 8.98 -2.15
C ARG A 29 6.17 9.63 -1.24
N LYS A 30 6.65 10.46 -0.32
CA LYS A 30 5.79 11.27 0.55
C LYS A 30 5.35 12.51 -0.22
N THR A 31 4.04 12.69 -0.33
CA THR A 31 3.43 13.91 -0.89
C THR A 31 2.91 14.82 0.22
N GLY A 32 2.58 14.26 1.39
CA GLY A 32 2.09 15.00 2.55
C GLY A 32 2.58 14.45 3.89
N GLN A 33 1.89 14.83 4.97
CA GLN A 33 2.22 14.38 6.32
C GLN A 33 1.97 12.87 6.48
N ASP A 34 0.81 12.40 6.02
CA ASP A 34 0.41 10.99 6.01
C ASP A 34 0.15 10.45 4.60
N ASP A 35 0.10 11.34 3.61
CA ASP A 35 -0.17 11.01 2.22
C ASP A 35 1.12 10.62 1.49
N VAL A 36 1.00 9.56 0.72
CA VAL A 36 2.06 8.98 -0.10
C VAL A 36 1.51 8.62 -1.47
N GLU A 37 2.37 8.77 -2.46
CA GLU A 37 2.21 8.15 -3.76
C GLU A 37 3.16 6.96 -3.84
N TYR A 38 2.74 5.87 -4.46
CA TYR A 38 3.60 4.70 -4.60
C TYR A 38 3.38 3.96 -5.91
N VAL A 39 4.44 3.34 -6.40
CA VAL A 39 4.41 2.38 -7.50
C VAL A 39 4.66 0.98 -6.94
N THR A 40 4.21 -0.03 -7.67
CA THR A 40 4.36 -1.44 -7.26
C THR A 40 5.16 -2.21 -8.30
N PHE A 41 5.83 -3.26 -7.83
CA PHE A 41 6.68 -4.12 -8.64
C PHE A 41 6.18 -5.57 -8.62
N THR A 42 6.46 -6.31 -9.69
CA THR A 42 6.00 -7.68 -9.92
C THR A 42 7.02 -8.48 -10.73
N HIS A 43 6.87 -9.81 -10.77
CA HIS A 43 7.55 -10.67 -11.73
C HIS A 43 6.91 -10.60 -13.12
N SER A 44 5.59 -10.36 -13.22
CA SER A 44 4.84 -10.54 -14.47
C SER A 44 5.00 -9.39 -15.46
N GLU A 45 5.04 -9.74 -16.75
CA GLU A 45 4.96 -8.79 -17.87
C GLU A 45 3.58 -8.11 -17.97
N THR A 46 2.53 -8.80 -17.50
CA THR A 46 1.18 -8.26 -17.43
C THR A 46 0.56 -8.54 -16.07
N VAL A 47 -0.15 -7.56 -15.54
CA VAL A 47 -0.89 -7.65 -14.28
C VAL A 47 -2.36 -7.44 -14.56
N ASP A 48 -3.15 -8.42 -14.18
CA ASP A 48 -4.61 -8.36 -14.25
C ASP A 48 -5.17 -7.99 -12.87
N PHE A 49 -5.78 -6.80 -12.77
CA PHE A 49 -6.37 -6.31 -11.53
C PHE A 49 -7.76 -6.89 -11.25
N ASP A 50 -8.42 -7.48 -12.25
CA ASP A 50 -9.74 -8.12 -12.15
C ASP A 50 -9.64 -9.65 -12.18
N LYS A 51 -8.44 -10.24 -12.09
CA LYS A 51 -8.24 -11.70 -12.16
C LYS A 51 -9.13 -12.50 -11.21
N ASP A 52 -9.36 -11.99 -10.00
CA ASP A 52 -10.19 -12.64 -8.98
C ASP A 52 -11.69 -12.30 -9.11
N ASN A 53 -12.06 -11.41 -10.03
CA ASN A 53 -13.42 -10.97 -10.26
C ASN A 53 -14.17 -11.91 -11.21
N LYS A 54 -14.65 -13.03 -10.65
CA LYS A 54 -15.41 -14.05 -11.40
C LYS A 54 -16.68 -13.54 -12.10
N ALA A 55 -17.15 -12.33 -11.76
CA ALA A 55 -18.34 -11.73 -12.35
C ALA A 55 -18.06 -10.92 -13.63
N LYS A 56 -16.79 -10.61 -13.94
CA LYS A 56 -16.42 -9.90 -15.16
C LYS A 56 -15.89 -10.88 -16.21
N PRO A 57 -16.27 -10.70 -17.50
CA PRO A 57 -15.63 -11.43 -18.59
C PRO A 57 -14.19 -10.94 -18.80
N ILE A 58 -13.29 -11.86 -19.18
CA ILE A 58 -11.84 -11.62 -19.35
C ILE A 58 -11.56 -10.42 -20.27
N GLU A 59 -12.37 -10.22 -21.32
CA GLU A 59 -12.25 -9.10 -22.25
C GLU A 59 -12.47 -7.72 -21.60
N LYS A 60 -13.12 -7.68 -20.43
CA LYS A 60 -13.34 -6.48 -19.63
C LYS A 60 -12.41 -6.38 -18.41
N HIS A 61 -11.43 -7.28 -18.30
CA HIS A 61 -10.45 -7.21 -17.23
C HIS A 61 -9.54 -6.01 -17.43
N ASP A 62 -9.24 -5.34 -16.33
CA ASP A 62 -8.24 -4.28 -16.30
C ASP A 62 -6.84 -4.89 -16.30
N VAL A 63 -6.36 -5.29 -17.49
CA VAL A 63 -5.02 -5.86 -17.70
C VAL A 63 -4.04 -4.76 -18.05
N VAL A 64 -2.94 -4.69 -17.30
CA VAL A 64 -1.90 -3.68 -17.49
C VAL A 64 -0.57 -4.32 -17.82
N LYS A 65 0.01 -3.87 -18.93
CA LYS A 65 1.38 -4.22 -19.29
C LYS A 65 2.36 -3.48 -18.39
N THR A 66 3.27 -4.22 -17.79
CA THR A 66 4.29 -3.69 -16.91
C THR A 66 5.49 -3.19 -17.72
N ARG A 67 6.31 -2.32 -17.12
CA ARG A 67 7.58 -1.88 -17.70
C ARG A 67 8.71 -2.71 -17.13
N ARG A 68 9.49 -3.32 -18.00
CA ARG A 68 10.69 -4.07 -17.61
C ARG A 68 11.79 -3.12 -17.15
N LEU A 69 12.35 -3.45 -16.00
CA LEU A 69 13.54 -2.86 -15.41
C LEU A 69 14.78 -3.59 -15.93
N LYS A 70 15.89 -2.88 -15.98
CA LYS A 70 17.20 -3.42 -16.35
C LYS A 70 17.78 -4.27 -15.24
N VAL A 71 17.58 -3.87 -13.99
CA VAL A 71 18.16 -4.52 -12.82
C VAL A 71 17.05 -4.96 -11.85
N ASN A 72 17.25 -6.12 -11.22
CA ASN A 72 16.34 -6.59 -10.18
C ASN A 72 16.41 -5.66 -8.94
N ILE A 73 15.25 -5.35 -8.37
CA ILE A 73 15.14 -4.49 -7.19
C ILE A 73 15.61 -5.19 -5.91
N ASP A 74 15.59 -6.54 -5.87
CA ASP A 74 16.15 -7.31 -4.75
C ASP A 74 17.58 -7.74 -5.10
N LYS A 75 18.56 -7.23 -4.34
CA LYS A 75 19.98 -7.56 -4.52
C LYS A 75 20.42 -8.79 -3.75
N THR A 76 19.59 -9.28 -2.82
CA THR A 76 19.91 -10.44 -1.98
C THR A 76 19.59 -11.75 -2.70
N GLU A 77 18.64 -11.74 -3.63
CA GLU A 77 18.34 -12.86 -4.50
C GLU A 77 19.27 -12.88 -5.73
N LYS A 78 20.50 -13.38 -5.53
CA LYS A 78 21.52 -13.51 -6.58
C LYS A 78 21.15 -14.45 -7.74
N ASN A 79 20.02 -15.17 -7.71
CA ASN A 79 19.78 -16.28 -8.65
C ASN A 79 18.39 -16.41 -9.28
N LYS A 80 17.44 -15.49 -9.05
CA LYS A 80 16.13 -15.59 -9.69
C LYS A 80 15.60 -14.20 -10.01
N GLY A 81 15.34 -13.92 -11.28
CA GLY A 81 14.80 -12.64 -11.77
C GLY A 81 13.35 -12.41 -11.36
N GLU A 82 13.06 -12.39 -10.05
CA GLU A 82 11.68 -12.45 -9.54
C GLU A 82 10.98 -11.09 -9.46
N TYR A 83 11.70 -9.96 -9.56
CA TYR A 83 11.07 -8.64 -9.63
C TYR A 83 11.81 -7.73 -10.61
N SER A 84 11.50 -7.88 -11.89
CA SER A 84 12.05 -7.05 -12.96
C SER A 84 11.04 -6.14 -13.60
N HIS A 85 9.81 -6.06 -13.09
CA HIS A 85 8.76 -5.28 -13.73
C HIS A 85 8.13 -4.28 -12.76
N VAL A 86 8.00 -3.03 -13.22
CA VAL A 86 7.26 -1.99 -12.52
C VAL A 86 5.92 -1.78 -13.19
N ILE A 87 4.86 -1.66 -12.40
CA ILE A 87 3.54 -1.33 -12.93
C ILE A 87 3.51 0.17 -13.24
N PRO A 88 3.18 0.60 -14.47
CA PRO A 88 3.14 2.02 -14.87
C PRO A 88 1.87 2.72 -14.33
N ARG A 89 1.63 2.59 -13.03
CA ARG A 89 0.50 3.17 -12.30
C ARG A 89 1.01 3.77 -11.01
N VAL A 90 0.55 4.99 -10.73
CA VAL A 90 0.84 5.67 -9.48
C VAL A 90 -0.36 5.52 -8.58
N TYR A 91 -0.15 5.02 -7.37
CA TYR A 91 -1.20 4.84 -6.38
C TYR A 91 -1.08 5.91 -5.31
N GLU A 92 -2.11 6.73 -5.18
CA GLU A 92 -2.18 7.78 -4.17
C GLU A 92 -2.99 7.27 -2.98
N GLY A 93 -2.42 7.36 -1.78
CA GLY A 93 -3.10 6.95 -0.55
C GLY A 93 -2.31 7.30 0.69
N ARG A 94 -2.73 6.79 1.85
CA ARG A 94 -2.02 7.03 3.12
C ARG A 94 -0.90 6.03 3.34
N ARG A 95 0.15 6.42 4.06
CA ARG A 95 1.26 5.53 4.43
C ARG A 95 0.81 4.27 5.17
N SER A 96 -0.34 4.30 5.83
CA SER A 96 -0.96 3.18 6.53
C SER A 96 -1.47 2.06 5.61
N ALA A 97 -1.72 2.37 4.33
CA ALA A 97 -2.06 1.39 3.29
C ALA A 97 -0.86 0.50 2.92
N LEU A 98 0.34 0.98 3.21
CA LEU A 98 1.59 0.24 3.09
C LEU A 98 1.96 -0.38 4.44
N GLY A 99 2.63 -1.52 4.39
CA GLY A 99 3.19 -2.24 5.53
C GLY A 99 4.42 -1.52 6.11
N SER A 100 5.13 -2.23 6.99
CA SER A 100 6.37 -1.74 7.56
C SER A 100 7.38 -1.38 6.47
N GLY A 101 8.13 -0.30 6.67
CA GLY A 101 9.21 0.07 5.76
C GLY A 101 10.27 -1.03 5.71
N THR A 102 10.78 -1.32 4.54
CA THR A 102 11.83 -2.30 4.31
C THR A 102 13.03 -1.64 3.65
N ASN A 103 14.24 -2.14 3.91
CA ASN A 103 15.45 -1.76 3.18
C ASN A 103 15.98 -2.92 2.31
N LYS A 104 15.19 -3.99 2.14
CA LYS A 104 15.56 -5.15 1.31
C LYS A 104 15.71 -4.79 -0.17
N TYR A 105 14.86 -3.87 -0.63
CA TYR A 105 14.82 -3.45 -2.03
C TYR A 105 15.65 -2.19 -2.27
N LYS A 106 16.30 -2.14 -3.44
CA LYS A 106 17.05 -0.98 -3.91
C LYS A 106 16.90 -0.84 -5.41
N LEU A 107 16.38 0.32 -5.84
CA LEU A 107 16.34 0.66 -7.27
C LEU A 107 17.77 0.90 -7.77
N ALA A 108 18.11 0.32 -8.92
CA ALA A 108 19.35 0.67 -9.61
C ALA A 108 19.26 2.10 -10.16
N GLU A 109 20.42 2.75 -10.31
CA GLU A 109 20.44 4.14 -10.78
C GLU A 109 19.95 4.27 -12.23
N GLU A 110 20.18 3.24 -13.04
CA GLU A 110 19.68 3.15 -14.41
C GLU A 110 18.14 3.02 -14.49
N ASP A 111 17.50 2.47 -13.46
CA ASP A 111 16.06 2.24 -13.41
C ASP A 111 15.30 3.38 -12.70
N LYS A 112 16.02 4.25 -11.98
CA LYS A 112 15.47 5.50 -11.42
C LYS A 112 14.67 6.32 -12.43
N PRO A 113 15.17 6.63 -13.65
CA PRO A 113 14.40 7.42 -14.61
C PRO A 113 13.12 6.71 -15.07
N ILE A 114 13.07 5.37 -15.13
CA ILE A 114 11.85 4.63 -15.50
C ILE A 114 10.77 4.85 -14.44
N VAL A 115 11.15 4.74 -13.17
CA VAL A 115 10.23 4.92 -12.05
C VAL A 115 9.81 6.38 -11.91
N ASP A 116 10.73 7.32 -12.09
CA ASP A 116 10.41 8.75 -12.02
C ASP A 116 9.51 9.19 -13.18
N ASP A 117 9.73 8.67 -14.39
CA ASP A 117 8.81 8.86 -15.53
C ASP A 117 7.40 8.36 -15.21
N ILE A 118 7.26 7.22 -14.52
CA ILE A 118 5.95 6.73 -14.08
C ILE A 118 5.33 7.67 -13.04
N PHE A 119 6.10 8.21 -12.09
CA PHE A 119 5.55 9.20 -11.15
C PHE A 119 5.11 10.50 -11.83
N LYS A 120 5.82 10.90 -12.90
CA LYS A 120 5.56 12.14 -13.63
C LYS A 120 4.40 12.03 -14.61
N ASN A 121 4.38 10.95 -15.41
CA ASN A 121 3.46 10.75 -16.53
C ASN A 121 2.42 9.64 -16.28
N GLY A 122 2.62 8.80 -15.27
CA GLY A 122 1.74 7.68 -14.97
C GLY A 122 0.37 8.13 -14.47
N LYS A 123 -0.66 7.38 -14.85
CA LYS A 123 -2.02 7.63 -14.39
C LYS A 123 -2.12 7.36 -12.90
N ARG A 124 -2.69 8.32 -12.17
CA ARG A 124 -2.87 8.28 -10.73
C ARG A 124 -4.18 7.59 -10.36
N TYR A 125 -4.10 6.66 -9.42
CA TYR A 125 -5.22 5.89 -8.90
C TYR A 125 -5.32 6.12 -7.40
N LYS A 126 -6.45 6.66 -6.96
CA LYS A 126 -6.72 6.80 -5.53
C LYS A 126 -7.01 5.44 -4.93
N VAL A 127 -6.20 5.03 -3.97
CA VAL A 127 -6.41 3.78 -3.25
C VAL A 127 -7.27 4.06 -2.04
N SER A 128 -8.48 3.50 -2.07
CA SER A 128 -9.45 3.63 -0.98
C SER A 128 -8.81 3.25 0.34
N HIS A 129 -9.06 4.06 1.36
CA HIS A 129 -8.62 3.78 2.71
C HIS A 129 -9.28 2.48 3.16
N THR A 130 -8.49 1.44 3.46
CA THR A 130 -8.90 0.50 4.49
C THR A 130 -8.78 1.22 5.82
N SER A 131 -9.69 2.18 6.05
CA SER A 131 -10.17 2.43 7.40
C SER A 131 -10.57 1.05 7.91
N GLY A 132 -9.96 0.61 9.01
CA GLY A 132 -10.42 -0.62 9.66
C GLY A 132 -11.95 -0.58 9.72
N LYS A 133 -12.56 -1.75 9.50
CA LYS A 133 -13.96 -2.08 9.80
C LYS A 133 -14.58 -0.98 10.68
N PRO A 134 -15.64 -0.25 10.25
CA PRO A 134 -16.24 0.73 11.14
C PRO A 134 -16.47 0.00 12.47
N LYS A 135 -15.80 0.45 13.55
CA LYS A 135 -16.19 -0.01 14.87
C LYS A 135 -17.64 0.44 14.96
N SER A 136 -18.58 -0.50 14.80
CA SER A 136 -19.94 -0.27 15.26
C SER A 136 -19.76 0.29 16.66
N LYS A 137 -20.16 1.55 16.84
CA LYS A 137 -20.41 2.07 18.17
C LYS A 137 -21.42 1.09 18.74
N SER A 138 -20.98 0.26 19.69
CA SER A 138 -21.94 -0.38 20.60
C SER A 138 -22.85 0.74 21.08
N PRO A 139 -24.18 0.58 21.02
CA PRO A 139 -25.08 1.60 21.50
C PRO A 139 -24.64 1.96 22.92
N ALA A 140 -24.39 3.26 23.11
CA ALA A 140 -24.11 3.81 24.42
C ALA A 140 -25.27 3.36 25.34
N ASP A 141 -24.91 2.67 26.41
CA ASP A 141 -25.80 2.40 27.54
C ASP A 141 -26.21 3.76 28.11
N ASP A 142 -27.34 4.25 27.62
CA ASP A 142 -27.97 5.48 28.08
C ASP A 142 -28.49 5.21 29.49
N GLY A 143 -27.86 5.87 30.45
CA GLY A 143 -28.15 5.70 31.86
C GLY A 143 -29.62 5.94 32.17
N ARG A 144 -30.34 4.87 32.55
CA ARG A 144 -31.62 4.99 33.25
C ARG A 144 -31.47 4.57 34.70
N ALA A 145 -31.48 5.58 35.56
CA ALA A 145 -31.48 5.48 37.00
C ALA A 145 -32.69 4.72 37.57
N LYS A 146 -32.48 4.25 38.82
CA LYS A 146 -33.43 3.87 39.89
C LYS A 146 -33.76 2.37 40.03
N LYS A 147 -33.37 1.75 41.14
CA LYS A 147 -34.08 1.81 42.45
C LYS A 147 -33.19 1.28 43.59
N LYS A 148 -33.02 2.09 44.64
CA LYS A 148 -32.58 1.63 45.98
C LYS A 148 -33.67 0.70 46.53
N LYS A 149 -33.32 -0.52 46.95
CA LYS A 149 -34.18 -1.33 47.81
C LYS A 149 -34.05 -0.82 49.24
N VAL A 150 -35.15 -0.29 49.77
CA VAL A 150 -35.37 -0.07 51.20
C VAL A 150 -35.86 -1.41 51.76
N ALA A 151 -35.16 -1.96 52.75
CA ALA A 151 -35.63 -3.11 53.50
C ALA A 151 -36.50 -2.61 54.65
N THR A 152 -37.82 -2.79 54.54
CA THR A 152 -38.77 -2.75 55.65
C THR A 152 -39.01 -4.18 56.08
N GLY A 153 -38.83 -4.44 57.37
CA GLY A 153 -38.92 -5.76 57.97
C GLY A 153 -40.32 -6.34 58.05
N LYS A 154 -40.35 -7.58 58.53
CA LYS A 154 -41.44 -8.16 59.30
C LYS A 154 -40.88 -9.25 60.19
#